data_AF-A0A1K2ICE3-F1
#
_entry.id   AF-A0A1K2ICE3-F1
#
_cell.length_a   1.000
_cell.length_b   1.000
_cell.length_c   1.000
_cell.angle_alpha   90.00
_cell.angle_beta   90.00
_cell.angle_gamma   90.00
#
_symmetry.space_group_name_H-M   'P 1'
#
loop_
_entity.id
_entity.type
_entity.pdbx_description
1 polymer ?
#
loop_
_entity_poly.entity_id
_entity_poly.type
_entity_poly.pdbx_seq_one_letter_code
_entity_poly.pdbx_strand_id
1 'polypeptide(L)'
;MKNLIKHTKKGFLMVTMFATLLSFANENSFFTIKNDAKKTVLILKNVKEGNLLSIIDNNGIILYKELIEQNGVYSKGFDLTSLPDGKYIFELDKDIQIDTIPFTVTSNNVVFSKAEEKTIFKPYTRVKGNMLYITKLALNEEPLKIDIYFSNAIDSKLMYSEKIEGTKNIQKVYRLSGLEQGNYKVVMKTEGKTFTKNI
;
A
#
# COMPACT_ATOMS: atom_id res chain seq x y z
N MET A 1 51.00 16.78 25.32
CA MET A 1 50.21 15.69 24.68
C MET A 1 49.05 15.13 25.52
N LYS A 2 48.92 15.43 26.83
CA LYS A 2 47.82 14.88 27.68
C LYS A 2 46.41 15.41 27.33
N ASN A 3 46.29 16.61 26.75
CA ASN A 3 44.99 17.22 26.43
C ASN A 3 44.36 16.67 25.14
N LEU A 4 45.14 16.25 24.14
CA LEU A 4 44.60 15.65 22.91
C LEU A 4 43.85 14.33 23.21
N ILE A 5 44.42 13.47 24.07
CA ILE A 5 43.82 12.19 24.46
C ILE A 5 42.51 12.39 25.24
N LYS A 6 42.36 13.53 25.95
CA LYS A 6 41.16 13.84 26.74
C LYS A 6 39.97 14.23 25.85
N HIS A 7 40.22 14.87 24.70
CA HIS A 7 39.20 15.22 23.72
C HIS A 7 38.82 14.06 22.80
N THR A 8 39.76 13.19 22.43
CA THR A 8 39.47 11.99 21.62
C THR A 8 38.58 10.98 22.35
N LYS A 9 38.76 10.80 23.67
CA LYS A 9 37.87 9.96 24.49
C LYS A 9 36.42 10.47 24.52
N LYS A 10 36.23 11.80 24.54
CA LYS A 10 34.90 12.42 24.49
C LYS A 10 34.26 12.31 23.09
N GLY A 11 35.05 12.44 22.04
CA GLY A 11 34.60 12.24 20.66
C GLY A 11 34.15 10.79 20.39
N PHE A 12 34.90 9.79 20.87
CA PHE A 12 34.53 8.38 20.74
C PHE A 12 33.23 8.03 21.47
N LEU A 13 33.00 8.60 22.66
CA LEU A 13 31.75 8.44 23.41
C LEU A 13 30.55 9.04 22.66
N MET A 14 30.74 10.16 21.99
CA MET A 14 29.68 10.80 21.20
C MET A 14 29.32 9.97 19.95
N VAL A 15 30.32 9.42 19.24
CA VAL A 15 30.10 8.55 18.07
C VAL A 15 29.37 7.27 18.43
N THR A 16 29.72 6.65 19.57
CA THR A 16 29.03 5.44 20.07
C THR A 16 27.59 5.72 20.49
N MET A 17 27.29 6.88 21.08
CA MET A 17 25.90 7.29 21.38
C MET A 17 25.06 7.56 20.12
N PHE A 18 25.66 8.05 19.02
CA PHE A 18 24.93 8.22 17.76
C PHE A 18 24.69 6.88 17.04
N ALA A 19 25.58 5.90 17.20
CA ALA A 19 25.41 4.57 16.60
C ALA A 19 24.23 3.78 17.20
N THR A 20 23.89 3.99 18.49
CA THR A 20 22.76 3.30 19.13
C THR A 20 21.38 3.88 18.75
N LEU A 21 21.34 5.11 18.23
CA LEU A 21 20.11 5.73 17.71
C LEU A 21 19.71 5.20 16.32
N LEU A 22 20.55 4.38 15.69
CA LEU A 22 20.19 3.63 14.48
C LEU A 22 19.44 2.33 14.80
N SER A 23 18.82 2.22 15.98
CA SER A 23 17.80 1.19 16.23
C SER A 23 16.72 1.34 15.17
N PHE A 24 16.78 0.46 14.17
CA PHE A 24 15.78 0.34 13.13
C PHE A 24 14.41 0.26 13.80
N ALA A 25 13.52 1.19 13.44
CA ALA A 25 12.12 1.03 13.76
C ALA A 25 11.66 -0.29 13.14
N ASN A 26 11.32 -1.27 13.98
CA ASN A 26 10.78 -2.51 13.49
C ASN A 26 9.38 -2.18 12.97
N GLU A 27 9.19 -2.22 11.65
CA GLU A 27 7.85 -2.05 11.08
C GLU A 27 6.98 -3.18 11.61
N ASN A 28 5.93 -2.83 12.35
CA ASN A 28 5.00 -3.81 12.86
C ASN A 28 4.21 -4.39 11.69
N SER A 29 4.54 -5.61 11.29
CA SER A 29 3.78 -6.39 10.31
C SER A 29 2.28 -6.39 10.65
N PHE A 30 1.45 -6.08 9.65
CA PHE A 30 -0.01 -6.15 9.74
C PHE A 30 -0.48 -7.61 9.73
N PHE A 31 0.34 -8.51 9.19
CA PHE A 31 0.06 -9.93 9.04
C PHE A 31 0.85 -10.77 10.05
N THR A 32 0.17 -11.29 11.07
CA THR A 32 0.76 -12.33 11.92
C THR A 32 0.32 -13.70 11.42
N ILE A 33 1.29 -14.49 10.94
CA ILE A 33 1.06 -15.84 10.42
C ILE A 33 1.48 -16.87 11.47
N LYS A 34 0.57 -17.80 11.79
CA LYS A 34 0.87 -19.02 12.56
C LYS A 34 0.59 -20.23 11.68
N ASN A 35 1.62 -20.97 11.31
CA ASN A 35 1.49 -22.21 10.55
C ASN A 35 1.48 -23.41 11.50
N ASP A 36 0.43 -24.22 11.40
CA ASP A 36 0.41 -25.60 11.86
C ASP A 36 0.39 -26.53 10.63
N ALA A 37 0.72 -27.81 10.79
CA ALA A 37 1.01 -28.78 9.72
C ALA A 37 -0.04 -28.88 8.61
N LYS A 38 -1.28 -28.40 8.83
CA LYS A 38 -2.37 -28.35 7.84
C LYS A 38 -3.16 -27.04 7.79
N LYS A 39 -2.89 -26.10 8.70
CA LYS A 39 -3.73 -24.90 8.86
C LYS A 39 -2.86 -23.68 9.07
N THR A 40 -3.02 -22.70 8.18
CA THR A 40 -2.42 -21.39 8.33
C THR A 40 -3.43 -20.47 8.99
N VAL A 41 -3.12 -19.96 10.18
CA VAL A 41 -3.91 -18.95 10.84
C VAL A 41 -3.33 -17.58 10.50
N LEU A 42 -4.12 -16.81 9.76
CA LEU A 42 -3.91 -15.40 9.46
C LEU A 42 -4.47 -14.56 10.62
N ILE A 43 -3.67 -13.67 11.17
CA ILE A 43 -4.10 -12.69 12.17
C ILE A 43 -3.81 -11.30 11.61
N LEU A 44 -4.87 -10.50 11.47
CA LEU A 44 -4.84 -9.15 10.96
C LEU A 44 -5.05 -8.18 12.11
N LYS A 45 -4.17 -7.18 12.24
CA LYS A 45 -4.27 -6.13 13.26
C LYS A 45 -4.90 -4.87 12.66
N ASN A 46 -5.66 -4.15 13.48
CA ASN A 46 -6.26 -2.85 13.15
C ASN A 46 -7.14 -2.90 11.89
N VAL A 47 -7.96 -3.96 11.77
CA VAL A 47 -9.00 -4.03 10.75
C VAL A 47 -10.21 -3.20 11.17
N LYS A 48 -11.02 -2.80 10.18
CA LYS A 48 -12.35 -2.25 10.41
C LYS A 48 -13.40 -3.07 9.70
N GLU A 49 -14.63 -2.97 10.20
CA GLU A 49 -15.81 -3.42 9.48
C GLU A 49 -15.83 -2.83 8.06
N GLY A 50 -16.09 -3.67 7.06
CA GLY A 50 -16.08 -3.31 5.64
C GLY A 50 -14.71 -3.37 4.97
N ASN A 51 -13.61 -3.60 5.70
CA ASN A 51 -12.32 -3.92 5.05
C ASN A 51 -12.44 -5.24 4.30
N LEU A 52 -11.69 -5.38 3.21
CA LEU A 52 -11.83 -6.52 2.31
C LEU A 52 -10.56 -7.38 2.31
N LEU A 53 -10.67 -8.64 2.72
CA LEU A 53 -9.62 -9.64 2.66
C LEU A 53 -9.76 -10.46 1.37
N SER A 54 -8.65 -10.62 0.63
CA SER A 54 -8.61 -11.42 -0.59
C SER A 54 -7.37 -12.33 -0.67
N ILE A 55 -7.50 -13.47 -1.36
CA ILE A 55 -6.36 -14.27 -1.84
C ILE A 55 -6.34 -14.15 -3.35
N ILE A 56 -5.20 -13.74 -3.90
CA ILE A 56 -5.01 -13.46 -5.32
C ILE A 56 -3.86 -14.32 -5.84
N ASP A 57 -4.03 -14.93 -7.01
CA ASP A 57 -2.96 -15.66 -7.69
C ASP A 57 -2.02 -14.73 -8.48
N ASN A 58 -0.96 -15.30 -9.06
CA ASN A 58 0.02 -14.55 -9.86
C ASN A 58 -0.55 -13.93 -11.15
N ASN A 59 -1.73 -14.35 -11.61
CA ASN A 59 -2.42 -13.79 -12.78
C ASN A 59 -3.40 -12.67 -12.40
N GLY A 60 -3.53 -12.36 -11.10
CA GLY A 60 -4.50 -11.39 -10.60
C GLY A 60 -5.91 -11.94 -10.40
N ILE A 61 -6.10 -13.26 -10.47
CA ILE A 61 -7.39 -13.91 -10.23
C ILE A 61 -7.63 -13.97 -8.72
N ILE A 62 -8.79 -13.46 -8.29
CA ILE A 62 -9.23 -13.52 -6.89
C ILE A 62 -9.80 -14.91 -6.61
N LEU A 63 -9.09 -15.69 -5.81
CA LEU A 63 -9.47 -17.05 -5.40
C LEU A 63 -10.35 -17.06 -4.15
N TYR A 64 -10.21 -16.03 -3.32
CA TYR A 64 -10.94 -15.86 -2.09
C TYR A 64 -11.23 -14.39 -1.86
N LYS A 65 -12.40 -14.08 -1.30
CA LYS A 65 -12.82 -12.71 -0.98
C LYS A 65 -13.78 -12.71 0.19
N GLU A 66 -13.54 -11.83 1.17
CA GLU A 66 -14.38 -11.69 2.36
C GLU A 66 -14.39 -10.25 2.86
N LEU A 67 -15.57 -9.77 3.25
CA LEU A 67 -15.72 -8.52 3.99
C LEU A 67 -15.54 -8.81 5.48
N ILE A 68 -14.69 -8.02 6.13
CA ILE A 68 -14.49 -8.08 7.56
C ILE A 68 -15.69 -7.46 8.25
N GLU A 69 -16.27 -8.17 9.22
CA GLU A 69 -17.48 -7.74 9.95
C GLU A 69 -17.17 -7.17 11.34
N GLN A 70 -15.89 -6.98 11.68
CA GLN A 70 -15.48 -6.53 13.01
C GLN A 70 -14.32 -5.52 12.98
N ASN A 71 -14.22 -4.73 14.04
CA ASN A 71 -13.11 -3.80 14.26
C ASN A 71 -12.01 -4.42 15.14
N GLY A 72 -10.77 -3.98 14.96
CA GLY A 72 -9.65 -4.34 15.83
C GLY A 72 -8.82 -5.51 15.30
N VAL A 73 -8.77 -6.63 16.01
CA VAL A 73 -8.00 -7.81 15.62
C VAL A 73 -8.94 -8.82 14.98
N TYR A 74 -8.57 -9.34 13.82
CA TYR A 74 -9.30 -10.39 13.12
C TYR A 74 -8.40 -11.60 12.92
N SER A 75 -8.97 -12.81 13.00
CA SER A 75 -8.23 -14.03 12.74
C SER A 75 -9.05 -15.01 11.92
N LYS A 76 -8.42 -15.60 10.91
CA LYS A 76 -9.02 -16.65 10.09
C LYS A 76 -8.01 -17.76 9.80
N GLY A 77 -8.50 -18.99 9.84
CA GLY A 77 -7.73 -20.16 9.42
C GLY A 77 -7.99 -20.49 7.96
N PHE A 78 -6.93 -20.79 7.22
CA PHE A 78 -6.96 -21.25 5.84
C PHE A 78 -6.24 -22.59 5.74
N ASP A 79 -6.78 -23.48 4.90
CA ASP A 79 -6.00 -24.59 4.36
C ASP A 79 -5.45 -24.13 3.00
N LEU A 80 -4.19 -23.66 3.02
CA LEU A 80 -3.51 -23.18 1.82
C LEU A 80 -2.79 -24.32 1.08
N THR A 81 -2.74 -25.52 1.67
CA THR A 81 -2.05 -26.68 1.09
C THR A 81 -2.81 -27.28 -0.08
N SER A 82 -4.11 -26.98 -0.20
CA SER A 82 -4.96 -27.37 -1.33
C SER A 82 -4.81 -26.48 -2.56
N LEU A 83 -4.08 -25.36 -2.47
CA LEU A 83 -3.81 -24.52 -3.62
C LEU A 83 -2.76 -25.20 -4.52
N PRO A 84 -2.89 -25.09 -5.85
CA PRO A 84 -1.84 -25.55 -6.77
C PRO A 84 -0.49 -24.87 -6.50
N ASP A 85 0.58 -25.51 -6.95
CA ASP A 85 1.91 -24.91 -6.91
C ASP A 85 1.91 -23.57 -7.65
N GLY A 86 2.38 -22.53 -6.97
CA GLY A 86 2.25 -21.17 -7.49
C GLY A 86 2.55 -20.08 -6.47
N LYS A 87 2.48 -18.84 -6.94
CA LYS A 87 2.64 -17.64 -6.13
C LYS A 87 1.28 -16.99 -5.90
N TYR A 88 1.08 -16.54 -4.68
CA TYR A 88 -0.17 -15.98 -4.22
C TYR A 88 0.10 -14.78 -3.31
N ILE A 89 -0.92 -13.96 -3.13
CA ILE A 89 -0.87 -12.77 -2.28
C ILE A 89 -2.12 -12.77 -1.41
N PHE A 90 -1.94 -12.61 -0.10
CA PHE A 90 -3.01 -12.08 0.74
C PHE A 90 -3.05 -10.58 0.59
N GLU A 91 -4.23 -10.04 0.29
CA GLU A 91 -4.48 -8.61 0.16
C GLU A 91 -5.55 -8.19 1.16
N LEU A 92 -5.24 -7.21 1.99
CA LEU A 92 -6.17 -6.54 2.89
C LEU A 92 -6.40 -5.12 2.40
N ASP A 93 -7.52 -4.92 1.72
CA ASP A 93 -7.94 -3.64 1.18
C ASP A 93 -8.71 -2.83 2.23
N LYS A 94 -8.12 -1.72 2.69
CA LYS A 94 -8.66 -0.81 3.72
C LYS A 94 -9.09 0.52 3.11
N ASP A 95 -9.61 1.44 3.92
CA ASP A 95 -10.10 2.74 3.46
C ASP A 95 -9.05 3.55 2.68
N ILE A 96 -7.83 3.64 3.22
CA ILE A 96 -6.76 4.53 2.72
C ILE A 96 -5.49 3.80 2.29
N GLN A 97 -5.39 2.50 2.55
CA GLN A 97 -4.22 1.70 2.24
C GLN A 97 -4.62 0.28 1.84
N ILE A 98 -3.69 -0.44 1.21
CA ILE A 98 -3.80 -1.85 0.89
C ILE A 98 -2.56 -2.53 1.45
N ASP A 99 -2.75 -3.50 2.34
CA ASP A 99 -1.65 -4.28 2.91
C ASP A 99 -1.56 -5.62 2.19
N THR A 100 -0.35 -6.04 1.80
CA THR A 100 -0.15 -7.30 1.07
C THR A 100 0.96 -8.14 1.68
N ILE A 101 0.75 -9.45 1.78
CA ILE A 101 1.80 -10.42 2.11
C ILE A 101 1.84 -11.54 1.06
N PRO A 102 2.95 -11.67 0.31
CA PRO A 102 3.10 -12.76 -0.65
C PRO A 102 3.39 -14.10 0.03
N PHE A 103 2.96 -15.19 -0.60
CA PHE A 103 3.33 -16.54 -0.23
C PHE A 103 3.40 -17.46 -1.46
N THR A 104 4.17 -18.53 -1.35
CA THR A 104 4.34 -19.54 -2.39
C THR A 104 3.85 -20.88 -1.87
N VAL A 105 3.18 -21.63 -2.75
CA VAL A 105 2.85 -23.04 -2.52
C VAL A 105 3.73 -23.89 -3.42
N THR A 106 4.39 -24.90 -2.85
CA THR A 106 5.23 -25.85 -3.58
C THR A 106 5.14 -27.21 -2.93
N SER A 107 4.65 -28.23 -3.65
CA SER A 107 4.45 -29.59 -3.12
C SER A 107 3.66 -29.59 -1.80
N ASN A 108 2.54 -28.84 -1.76
CA ASN A 108 1.68 -28.63 -0.58
C ASN A 108 2.38 -27.92 0.61
N ASN A 109 3.60 -27.42 0.42
CA ASN A 109 4.30 -26.61 1.41
C ASN A 109 4.04 -25.12 1.16
N VAL A 110 3.73 -24.37 2.22
CA VAL A 110 3.36 -22.95 2.14
C VAL A 110 4.43 -22.10 2.80
N VAL A 111 5.07 -21.21 2.01
CA VAL A 111 6.14 -20.33 2.47
C VAL A 111 5.74 -18.87 2.28
N PHE A 112 5.71 -18.09 3.36
CA PHE A 112 5.39 -16.67 3.33
C PHE A 112 6.65 -15.81 3.16
N SER A 113 6.64 -14.91 2.18
CA SER A 113 7.70 -13.95 1.92
C SER A 113 7.52 -12.72 2.80
N LYS A 114 7.73 -12.85 4.12
CA LYS A 114 7.52 -11.76 5.09
C LYS A 114 8.34 -10.49 4.80
N ALA A 115 9.52 -10.63 4.18
CA ALA A 115 10.36 -9.51 3.78
C ALA A 115 9.77 -8.71 2.59
N GLU A 116 8.79 -9.28 1.88
CA GLU A 116 8.09 -8.66 0.76
C GLU A 116 6.70 -8.15 1.17
N GLU A 117 6.40 -8.10 2.48
CA GLU A 117 5.20 -7.43 2.97
C GLU A 117 5.23 -5.96 2.55
N LYS A 118 4.10 -5.47 2.04
CA LYS A 118 4.00 -4.11 1.51
C LYS A 118 2.72 -3.43 1.96
N THR A 119 2.82 -2.12 2.21
CA THR A 119 1.68 -1.22 2.37
C THR A 119 1.62 -0.26 1.19
N ILE A 120 0.51 -0.27 0.46
CA ILE A 120 0.22 0.63 -0.66
C ILE A 120 -0.73 1.71 -0.16
N PHE A 121 -0.26 2.94 0.01
CA PHE A 121 -1.15 4.06 0.33
C PHE A 121 -1.92 4.51 -0.92
N LYS A 122 -3.25 4.54 -0.80
CA LYS A 122 -4.14 4.93 -1.88
C LYS A 122 -4.03 6.43 -2.16
N PRO A 123 -4.07 6.87 -3.43
CA PRO A 123 -4.29 8.28 -3.74
C PRO A 123 -5.64 8.75 -3.17
N TYR A 124 -5.61 9.83 -2.40
CA TYR A 124 -6.80 10.50 -1.90
C TYR A 124 -7.13 11.70 -2.78
N THR A 125 -8.43 11.89 -3.05
CA THR A 125 -8.92 13.00 -3.87
C THR A 125 -9.95 13.82 -3.11
N ARG A 126 -9.86 15.14 -3.24
CA ARG A 126 -10.82 16.09 -2.69
C ARG A 126 -11.18 17.11 -3.75
N VAL A 127 -12.47 17.41 -3.89
CA VAL A 127 -12.95 18.47 -4.79
C VAL A 127 -13.51 19.60 -3.93
N LYS A 128 -13.12 20.84 -4.23
CA LYS A 128 -13.68 22.05 -3.60
C LYS A 128 -13.92 23.09 -4.69
N GLY A 129 -15.19 23.38 -4.97
CA GLY A 129 -15.57 24.19 -6.13
C GLY A 129 -15.06 23.53 -7.41
N ASN A 130 -14.28 24.26 -8.20
CA ASN A 130 -13.68 23.77 -9.43
C ASN A 130 -12.21 23.30 -9.27
N MET A 131 -11.76 23.03 -8.05
CA MET A 131 -10.40 22.61 -7.76
C MET A 131 -10.37 21.15 -7.31
N LEU A 132 -9.56 20.34 -7.99
CA LEU A 132 -9.27 18.95 -7.67
C LEU A 132 -7.92 18.84 -6.98
N TYR A 133 -7.93 18.35 -5.74
CA TYR A 133 -6.75 18.07 -4.95
C TYR A 133 -6.48 16.56 -4.97
N ILE A 134 -5.24 16.17 -5.24
CA ILE A 134 -4.77 14.78 -5.22
C ILE A 134 -3.57 14.69 -4.29
N THR A 135 -3.63 13.77 -3.33
CA THR A 135 -2.53 13.49 -2.40
C THR A 135 -2.21 12.01 -2.38
N LYS A 136 -0.92 11.65 -2.43
CA LYS A 136 -0.46 10.27 -2.20
C LYS A 136 0.81 10.26 -1.36
N LEU A 137 0.84 9.37 -0.37
CA LEU A 137 2.06 8.97 0.30
C LEU A 137 2.72 7.82 -0.49
N ALA A 138 3.99 7.97 -0.82
CA ALA A 138 4.78 7.04 -1.60
C ALA A 138 6.11 6.80 -0.87
N LEU A 139 6.09 6.05 0.23
CA LEU A 139 7.24 5.94 1.15
C LEU A 139 8.52 5.47 0.46
N ASN A 140 8.38 4.65 -0.59
CA ASN A 140 9.48 4.15 -1.42
C ASN A 140 9.51 4.82 -2.80
N GLU A 141 8.98 6.05 -2.90
CA GLU A 141 8.97 6.88 -4.10
C GLU A 141 8.22 6.23 -5.27
N GLU A 142 7.21 5.42 -4.96
CA GLU A 142 6.39 4.73 -5.94
C GLU A 142 5.69 5.72 -6.88
N PRO A 143 5.71 5.46 -8.20
CA PRO A 143 5.21 6.41 -9.16
C PRO A 143 3.68 6.51 -9.12
N LEU A 144 3.17 7.72 -9.38
CA LEU A 144 1.75 7.99 -9.57
C LEU A 144 1.52 8.53 -10.97
N LYS A 145 0.78 7.80 -11.79
CA LYS A 145 0.23 8.30 -13.06
C LYS A 145 -1.18 8.84 -12.82
N ILE A 146 -1.47 10.04 -13.34
CA ILE A 146 -2.76 10.71 -13.24
C ILE A 146 -3.23 11.04 -14.66
N ASP A 147 -4.34 10.45 -15.07
CA ASP A 147 -5.02 10.75 -16.34
C ASP A 147 -6.37 11.41 -16.01
N ILE A 148 -6.63 12.60 -16.56
CA ILE A 148 -7.87 13.35 -16.36
C ILE A 148 -8.63 13.41 -17.68
N TYR A 149 -9.82 12.84 -17.70
CA TYR A 149 -10.74 12.83 -18.84
C TYR A 149 -11.91 13.77 -18.56
N PHE A 150 -12.37 14.45 -19.60
CA PHE A 150 -13.63 15.19 -19.59
C PHE A 150 -14.60 14.52 -20.54
N SER A 151 -15.85 14.37 -20.11
CA SER A 151 -16.92 13.79 -20.91
C SER A 151 -18.13 14.72 -20.93
N ASN A 152 -18.59 15.06 -22.14
CA ASN A 152 -19.83 15.81 -22.38
C ASN A 152 -20.88 14.87 -23.01
N ALA A 153 -21.96 15.42 -23.56
CA ALA A 153 -23.03 14.64 -24.20
C ALA A 153 -22.60 13.93 -25.51
N ILE A 154 -21.48 14.31 -26.10
CA ILE A 154 -21.02 13.88 -27.44
C ILE A 154 -19.85 12.92 -27.32
N ASP A 155 -18.83 13.29 -26.53
CA ASP A 155 -17.57 12.55 -26.48
C ASP A 155 -16.91 12.55 -25.09
N SER A 156 -15.89 11.70 -24.96
CA SER A 156 -15.01 11.62 -23.80
C SER A 156 -13.57 11.75 -24.26
N LYS A 157 -12.86 12.76 -23.76
CA LYS A 157 -11.50 13.10 -24.20
C LYS A 157 -10.53 13.19 -23.03
N LEU A 158 -9.31 12.69 -23.24
CA LEU A 158 -8.19 12.90 -22.31
C LEU A 158 -7.77 14.38 -22.34
N MET A 159 -7.92 15.06 -21.21
CA MET A 159 -7.57 16.46 -21.05
C MET A 159 -6.16 16.66 -20.52
N TYR A 160 -5.71 15.75 -19.66
CA TYR A 160 -4.42 15.88 -19.01
C TYR A 160 -3.87 14.50 -18.62
N SER A 161 -2.55 14.35 -18.70
CA SER A 161 -1.83 13.15 -18.26
C SER A 161 -0.49 13.57 -17.66
N GLU A 162 -0.22 13.16 -16.43
CA GLU A 162 1.10 13.30 -15.81
C GLU A 162 1.54 12.01 -15.12
N LYS A 163 2.87 11.86 -15.00
CA LYS A 163 3.50 10.81 -14.22
C LYS A 163 4.45 11.49 -13.23
N ILE A 164 4.28 11.21 -11.95
CA ILE A 164 5.13 11.73 -10.86
C ILE A 164 5.93 10.56 -10.30
N GLU A 165 7.24 10.74 -10.15
CA GLU A 165 8.17 9.73 -9.64
C GLU A 165 9.23 10.41 -8.75
N GLY A 166 9.95 9.64 -7.92
CA GLY A 166 11.10 10.17 -7.15
C GLY A 166 10.74 11.12 -6.02
N THR A 167 9.50 11.06 -5.49
CA THR A 167 9.09 11.84 -4.32
C THR A 167 8.21 11.02 -3.39
N LYS A 168 8.39 11.24 -2.09
CA LYS A 168 7.67 10.50 -1.05
C LYS A 168 6.28 11.04 -0.73
N ASN A 169 6.03 12.31 -1.01
CA ASN A 169 4.76 12.97 -0.73
C ASN A 169 4.33 13.71 -1.99
N ILE A 170 3.34 13.15 -2.67
CA ILE A 170 2.80 13.70 -3.91
C ILE A 170 1.60 14.55 -3.54
N GLN A 171 1.63 15.83 -3.91
CA GLN A 171 0.52 16.76 -3.75
C GLN A 171 0.32 17.52 -5.04
N LYS A 172 -0.88 17.42 -5.61
CA LYS A 172 -1.25 18.05 -6.88
C LYS A 172 -2.59 18.73 -6.77
N VAL A 173 -2.72 19.82 -7.51
CA VAL A 173 -3.94 20.60 -7.61
C VAL A 173 -4.20 20.91 -9.07
N TYR A 174 -5.41 20.59 -9.53
CA TYR A 174 -5.87 20.87 -10.88
C TYR A 174 -7.09 21.77 -10.83
N ARG A 175 -7.14 22.74 -11.73
CA ARG A 175 -8.35 23.53 -11.97
C ARG A 175 -9.18 22.83 -13.04
N LEU A 176 -10.42 22.51 -12.71
CA LEU A 176 -11.42 21.96 -13.61
C LEU A 176 -12.24 23.12 -14.18
N SER A 177 -12.53 23.09 -15.47
CA SER A 177 -13.33 24.11 -16.16
C SER A 177 -14.38 23.43 -17.01
N GLY A 178 -15.55 24.06 -17.22
CA GLY A 178 -16.61 23.44 -18.01
C GLY A 178 -17.38 22.36 -17.25
N LEU A 179 -17.40 22.39 -15.90
CA LEU A 179 -18.18 21.45 -15.08
C LEU A 179 -19.68 21.58 -15.33
N GLU A 180 -20.13 22.73 -15.82
CA GLU A 180 -21.51 22.98 -16.25
C GLU A 180 -21.87 22.31 -17.59
N GLN A 181 -20.87 21.80 -18.32
CA GLN A 181 -21.02 21.24 -19.68
C GLN A 181 -20.69 19.75 -19.74
N GLY A 182 -20.26 19.14 -18.64
CA GLY A 182 -19.85 17.74 -18.59
C GLY A 182 -19.24 17.34 -17.26
N ASN A 183 -18.74 16.11 -17.20
CA ASN A 183 -18.20 15.49 -16.00
C ASN A 183 -16.73 15.13 -16.20
N TYR A 184 -15.98 15.08 -15.10
CA TYR A 184 -14.58 14.63 -15.13
C TYR A 184 -14.44 13.22 -14.58
N LYS A 185 -13.59 12.43 -15.24
CA LYS A 185 -13.11 11.15 -14.73
C LYS A 185 -11.60 11.23 -14.54
N VAL A 186 -11.17 11.05 -13.30
CA VAL A 186 -9.76 11.06 -12.92
C VAL A 186 -9.33 9.62 -12.66
N VAL A 187 -8.35 9.14 -13.42
CA VAL A 187 -7.79 7.80 -13.30
C VAL A 187 -6.37 7.92 -12.76
N MET A 188 -6.14 7.33 -11.59
CA MET A 188 -4.85 7.35 -10.90
C MET A 188 -4.31 5.93 -10.86
N LYS A 189 -3.07 5.73 -11.31
CA LYS A 189 -2.42 4.41 -11.35
C LYS A 189 -1.13 4.45 -10.57
N THR A 190 -0.98 3.48 -9.67
CA THR A 190 0.24 3.31 -8.87
C THR A 190 0.35 1.86 -8.43
N GLU A 191 1.56 1.30 -8.43
CA GLU A 191 1.83 -0.03 -7.86
C GLU A 191 0.92 -1.14 -8.42
N GLY A 192 0.60 -1.07 -9.72
CA GLY A 192 -0.30 -2.02 -10.41
C GLY A 192 -1.79 -1.82 -10.11
N LYS A 193 -2.16 -0.92 -9.21
CA LYS A 193 -3.54 -0.59 -8.84
C LYS A 193 -4.05 0.62 -9.62
N THR A 194 -5.34 0.61 -9.93
CA THR A 194 -6.04 1.72 -10.58
C THR A 194 -7.15 2.23 -9.67
N PHE A 195 -7.14 3.54 -9.43
CA PHE A 195 -8.13 4.26 -8.63
C PHE A 195 -8.85 5.25 -9.52
N THR A 196 -10.17 5.31 -9.46
CA THR A 196 -10.97 6.22 -10.30
C THR A 196 -11.84 7.12 -9.44
N LYS A 197 -11.85 8.41 -9.77
CA LYS A 197 -12.76 9.40 -9.19
C LYS A 197 -13.56 10.05 -10.30
N ASN A 198 -14.89 9.92 -10.22
CA ASN A 198 -15.82 10.70 -11.03
C ASN A 198 -16.17 11.98 -10.27
N ILE A 199 -16.23 13.10 -10.99
CA ILE A 199 -16.49 14.45 -10.49
C ILE A 199 -17.58 15.07 -11.34
#